data_AF-A0A817CX73-F1
#
_entry.id   AF-A0A817CX73-F1
#
_cell.length_a   1.000
_cell.length_b   1.000
_cell.length_c   1.000
_cell.angle_alpha   90.00
_cell.angle_beta   90.00
_cell.angle_gamma   90.00
#
_symmetry.space_group_name_H-M   'P 1'
#
loop_
_entity.id
_entity.type
_entity.pdbx_description
1 polymer ?
#
loop_
_entity_poly.entity_id
_entity_poly.type
_entity_poly.pdbx_seq_one_letter_code
_entity_poly.pdbx_strand_id
1 'polypeptide(L)'
;MLFFILIIHLIIILIIQICQGLTRPLVIGHRGSAYLPELTLESQSMAHALKADMIEIDVCLSRDNQLIVTHDLYLNAISNVDDIFPNRNRSDGYHYVIDFDLNELLRLTIHERTLPFINIQVYPSRFPASSAVPFHLSTLNETVELLFGLSHSTNRQYQLLIEIKNPEYHTQYNRSISSILLSTLNAYNLTEFDDPIVIQTFHIEELIYIRKNLGSKLRLIALLTWNRLNESSSDYDFYRSEQGLQNLSTIVQGIAPNMELLVNFAVDESIINVTNLTLLAHKYNLAVYPWTFRLMTIISSESNINESSITETIIDIYSENITIKWEIFHINKCGKNRTINVSLFNCVSNENYLNFTDMSCLQNKTLTFDEATCSVTTFQSILLTTEGIKTTTKSTTRSPPGPFECENKNYIGNNCSIPNDICQILQPCENQGICCFNETLSLPYICKCPLGYSGYNCEHDNRICKNNTCWHDGVCVEMNGTVSINNQTTFKCICEHGYDGSHCELISDMCINITCQNKGICFPSHLSWTCLCLDPELYSGSYCEHKSSSLVVKQVLSKSFASIAIVAIIAVFLFVIIMDILKYVFKIDPVDRERRLMELEQKKKHLNKNRKKRRKKNPIRFFYIS
;
A
#
# COMPACT_ATOMS: atom_id res chain seq x y z
N MET A 1 -33.28 34.04 20.26
CA MET A 1 -33.39 32.57 20.09
C MET A 1 -32.73 32.10 18.80
N LEU A 2 -33.14 32.59 17.63
CA LEU A 2 -32.52 32.25 16.33
C LEU A 2 -30.99 32.51 16.25
N PHE A 3 -30.51 33.60 16.84
CA PHE A 3 -29.08 33.93 16.89
C PHE A 3 -28.25 32.95 17.72
N PHE A 4 -28.81 32.42 18.80
CA PHE A 4 -28.15 31.44 19.68
C PHE A 4 -28.04 30.07 19.01
N ILE A 5 -29.05 29.69 18.22
CA ILE A 5 -29.07 28.44 17.44
C ILE A 5 -28.00 28.48 16.34
N LEU A 6 -27.81 29.64 15.69
CA LEU A 6 -26.79 29.84 14.66
C LEU A 6 -25.36 29.67 15.20
N ILE A 7 -25.08 30.20 16.39
CA ILE A 7 -23.77 30.07 17.06
C ILE A 7 -23.47 28.61 17.42
N ILE A 8 -24.46 27.88 17.93
CA ILE A 8 -24.30 26.45 18.26
C ILE A 8 -24.02 25.64 16.98
N HIS A 9 -24.70 25.93 15.87
CA HIS A 9 -24.40 25.30 14.58
C HIS A 9 -22.97 25.58 14.09
N LEU A 10 -22.50 26.82 14.19
CA LEU A 10 -21.13 27.18 13.80
C LEU A 10 -20.06 26.48 14.65
N ILE A 11 -20.30 26.33 15.96
CA ILE A 11 -19.39 25.61 16.86
C ILE A 11 -19.37 24.11 16.54
N ILE A 12 -20.54 23.52 16.23
CA ILE A 12 -20.62 22.10 15.83
C ILE A 12 -19.86 21.87 14.52
N ILE A 13 -20.02 22.76 13.52
CA ILE A 13 -19.29 22.68 12.26
C ILE A 13 -17.78 22.79 12.48
N LEU A 14 -17.33 23.69 13.36
CA LEU A 14 -15.93 23.87 13.71
C LEU A 14 -15.36 22.63 14.41
N ILE A 15 -16.11 22.01 15.34
CA ILE A 15 -15.70 20.78 16.03
C ILE A 15 -15.62 19.60 15.07
N ILE A 16 -16.55 19.49 14.12
CA ILE A 16 -16.53 18.47 13.06
C ILE A 16 -15.28 18.66 12.18
N GLN A 17 -14.94 19.89 11.80
CA GLN A 17 -13.75 20.20 11.00
C GLN A 17 -12.45 19.88 11.75
N ILE A 18 -12.38 20.14 13.05
CA ILE A 18 -11.21 19.80 13.89
C ILE A 18 -11.07 18.28 14.05
N CYS A 19 -12.17 17.53 14.17
CA CYS A 19 -12.13 16.06 14.27
C CYS A 19 -11.71 15.36 12.97
N GLN A 20 -11.91 15.98 11.80
CA GLN A 20 -11.50 15.42 10.51
C GLN A 20 -9.97 15.44 10.27
N GLY A 21 -9.20 16.18 11.08
CA GLY A 21 -7.75 16.35 10.91
C GLY A 21 -6.84 15.35 11.63
N LEU A 22 -7.38 14.33 12.30
CA LEU A 22 -6.61 13.39 13.15
C LEU A 22 -6.98 11.93 12.87
N THR A 23 -6.90 11.49 11.62
CA THR A 23 -7.02 10.05 11.28
C THR A 23 -5.63 9.47 11.06
N ARG A 24 -5.28 8.44 11.85
CA ARG A 24 -4.06 7.66 11.58
C ARG A 24 -4.23 6.87 10.27
N PRO A 25 -3.15 6.57 9.53
CA PRO A 25 -3.22 5.70 8.37
C PRO A 25 -3.84 4.34 8.71
N LEU A 26 -4.58 3.78 7.75
CA LEU A 26 -5.11 2.42 7.83
C LEU A 26 -4.00 1.42 7.51
N VAL A 27 -3.94 0.32 8.27
CA VAL A 27 -3.01 -0.78 8.02
C VAL A 27 -3.76 -1.96 7.41
N ILE A 28 -3.31 -2.41 6.23
CA ILE A 28 -3.87 -3.57 5.53
C ILE A 28 -2.90 -4.74 5.66
N GLY A 29 -3.35 -5.84 6.26
CA GLY A 29 -2.61 -7.11 6.26
C GLY A 29 -2.70 -7.79 4.90
N HIS A 30 -1.78 -7.45 4.00
CA HIS A 30 -1.68 -8.02 2.65
C HIS A 30 -1.42 -9.52 2.72
N ARG A 31 -2.42 -10.31 2.31
CA ARG A 31 -2.51 -11.77 2.40
C ARG A 31 -2.40 -12.31 3.83
N GLY A 32 -2.87 -11.53 4.79
CA GLY A 32 -2.64 -11.77 6.21
C GLY A 32 -1.33 -11.16 6.69
N SER A 33 -0.50 -11.95 7.37
CA SER A 33 0.78 -11.56 7.94
C SER A 33 1.95 -12.14 7.14
N ALA A 34 3.03 -11.37 7.00
CA ALA A 34 4.25 -11.85 6.33
C ALA A 34 5.05 -12.89 7.13
N TYR A 35 4.68 -13.18 8.38
CA TYR A 35 5.39 -14.12 9.25
C TYR A 35 4.92 -15.58 9.11
N LEU A 36 3.83 -15.82 8.39
CA LEU A 36 3.23 -17.13 8.17
C LEU A 36 2.88 -17.29 6.68
N PRO A 37 2.77 -18.53 6.17
CA PRO A 37 2.44 -18.76 4.77
C PRO A 37 1.20 -17.98 4.35
N GLU A 38 1.29 -17.31 3.20
CA GLU A 38 0.29 -16.35 2.74
C GLU A 38 -1.11 -16.97 2.69
N LEU A 39 -2.13 -16.16 2.99
CA LEU A 39 -3.55 -16.51 2.83
C LEU A 39 -4.08 -17.65 3.72
N THR A 40 -3.24 -18.28 4.55
CA THR A 40 -3.67 -19.25 5.56
C THR A 40 -4.49 -18.59 6.68
N LEU A 41 -5.37 -19.35 7.32
CA LEU A 41 -6.19 -18.85 8.44
C LEU A 41 -5.32 -18.39 9.62
N GLU A 42 -4.16 -19.01 9.81
CA GLU A 42 -3.16 -18.65 10.82
C GLU A 42 -2.53 -17.29 10.49
N SER A 43 -2.15 -17.08 9.22
CA SER A 43 -1.62 -15.80 8.75
C SER A 43 -2.63 -14.66 8.92
N GLN A 44 -3.91 -14.92 8.59
CA GLN A 44 -5.02 -13.99 8.81
C GLN A 44 -5.24 -13.71 10.30
N SER A 45 -5.23 -14.74 11.16
CA SER A 45 -5.35 -14.60 12.61
C SER A 45 -4.22 -13.77 13.21
N MET A 46 -2.99 -13.94 12.71
CA MET A 46 -1.85 -13.14 13.13
C MET A 46 -1.98 -11.68 12.70
N ALA A 47 -2.44 -11.41 11.48
CA ALA A 47 -2.70 -10.03 11.03
C ALA A 47 -3.74 -9.33 11.91
N HIS A 48 -4.79 -10.04 12.32
CA HIS A 48 -5.77 -9.56 13.30
C HIS A 48 -5.11 -9.24 14.65
N ALA A 49 -4.28 -10.15 15.17
CA ALA A 49 -3.56 -9.95 16.44
C ALA A 49 -2.58 -8.77 16.40
N LEU A 50 -1.96 -8.53 15.23
CA LEU A 50 -1.10 -7.37 14.95
C LEU A 50 -1.89 -6.08 14.70
N LYS A 51 -3.22 -6.11 14.85
CA LYS A 51 -4.13 -4.97 14.75
C LYS A 51 -4.22 -4.33 13.37
N ALA A 52 -4.10 -5.13 12.29
CA ALA A 52 -4.40 -4.65 10.93
C ALA A 52 -5.87 -4.21 10.82
N ASP A 53 -6.11 -2.98 10.35
CA ASP A 53 -7.46 -2.40 10.21
C ASP A 53 -8.29 -3.10 9.11
N MET A 54 -7.59 -3.63 8.11
CA MET A 54 -8.16 -4.48 7.08
C MET A 54 -7.27 -5.72 6.90
N ILE A 55 -7.86 -6.86 6.57
CA ILE A 55 -7.14 -8.07 6.19
C ILE A 55 -7.49 -8.34 4.74
N GLU A 56 -6.47 -8.50 3.90
CA GLU A 56 -6.63 -8.72 2.48
C GLU A 56 -6.52 -10.22 2.16
N ILE A 57 -7.41 -10.68 1.28
CA ILE A 57 -7.45 -12.03 0.76
C ILE A 57 -7.67 -12.00 -0.75
N ASP A 58 -7.10 -12.97 -1.44
CA ASP A 58 -7.32 -13.23 -2.86
C ASP A 58 -8.27 -14.43 -3.03
N VAL A 59 -9.18 -14.39 -4.00
CA VAL A 59 -10.08 -15.52 -4.30
C VAL A 59 -10.06 -15.97 -5.77
N CYS A 60 -10.08 -17.30 -5.94
CA CYS A 60 -10.21 -18.03 -7.21
C CYS A 60 -11.35 -19.05 -7.12
N LEU A 61 -11.92 -19.49 -8.25
CA LEU A 61 -12.91 -20.59 -8.24
C LEU A 61 -12.25 -21.96 -8.40
N SER A 62 -12.67 -22.90 -7.56
CA SER A 62 -12.52 -24.34 -7.77
C SER A 62 -13.47 -24.87 -8.85
N ARG A 63 -13.27 -26.12 -9.27
CA ARG A 63 -14.08 -26.80 -10.27
C ARG A 63 -15.55 -26.93 -9.86
N ASP A 64 -15.85 -27.10 -8.58
CA ASP A 64 -17.20 -27.19 -8.01
C ASP A 64 -17.72 -25.83 -7.46
N ASN A 65 -17.21 -24.73 -8.01
CA ASN A 65 -17.65 -23.35 -7.75
C ASN A 65 -17.50 -22.87 -6.30
N GLN A 66 -16.60 -23.47 -5.52
CA GLN A 66 -16.19 -22.94 -4.22
C GLN A 66 -15.15 -21.82 -4.42
N LEU A 67 -15.28 -20.74 -3.64
CA LEU A 67 -14.30 -19.64 -3.60
C LEU A 67 -13.14 -20.04 -2.71
N ILE A 68 -11.99 -20.28 -3.32
CA ILE A 68 -10.75 -20.72 -2.67
C ILE A 68 -9.88 -19.49 -2.44
N VAL A 69 -9.37 -19.36 -1.22
CA VAL A 69 -8.52 -18.24 -0.81
C VAL A 69 -7.08 -18.53 -1.21
N THR A 70 -6.65 -17.97 -2.35
CA THR A 70 -5.35 -18.18 -2.98
C THR A 70 -5.02 -17.05 -3.95
N HIS A 71 -3.74 -16.66 -4.03
CA HIS A 71 -3.29 -15.56 -4.87
C HIS A 71 -3.20 -15.92 -6.34
N ASP A 72 -2.55 -17.04 -6.67
CA ASP A 72 -2.33 -17.45 -8.05
C ASP A 72 -3.53 -18.26 -8.56
N LEU A 73 -3.72 -18.28 -9.88
CA LEU A 73 -4.66 -19.20 -10.53
C LEU A 73 -4.20 -20.67 -10.45
N TYR A 74 -2.95 -20.90 -10.04
CA TYR A 74 -2.31 -22.20 -9.91
C TYR A 74 -1.74 -22.44 -8.52
N LEU A 75 -1.47 -23.70 -8.19
CA LEU A 75 -1.17 -24.16 -6.83
C LEU A 75 0.31 -24.43 -6.56
N ASN A 76 1.13 -24.53 -7.60
CA ASN A 76 2.52 -25.05 -7.51
C ASN A 76 3.45 -24.18 -6.65
N ALA A 77 3.21 -22.87 -6.56
CA ALA A 77 4.09 -21.97 -5.81
C ALA A 77 3.93 -22.07 -4.28
N ILE A 78 2.83 -22.65 -3.80
CA ILE A 78 2.45 -22.59 -2.38
C ILE A 78 2.06 -23.95 -1.80
N SER A 79 2.05 -25.01 -2.58
CA SER A 79 1.51 -26.30 -2.14
C SER A 79 2.27 -27.49 -2.69
N ASN A 80 2.08 -28.63 -2.03
CA ASN A 80 2.57 -29.94 -2.47
C ASN A 80 1.72 -30.60 -3.57
N VAL A 81 1.07 -29.81 -4.44
CA VAL A 81 0.14 -30.33 -5.46
C VAL A 81 0.79 -31.32 -6.42
N ASP A 82 2.08 -31.13 -6.75
CA ASP A 82 2.84 -32.03 -7.61
C ASP A 82 2.99 -33.43 -6.99
N ASP A 83 3.05 -33.53 -5.65
CA ASP A 83 3.15 -34.81 -4.94
C ASP A 83 1.79 -35.52 -4.83
N ILE A 84 0.73 -34.75 -4.57
CA ILE A 84 -0.61 -35.30 -4.32
C ILE A 84 -1.35 -35.62 -5.62
N PHE A 85 -1.13 -34.83 -6.68
CA PHE A 85 -1.82 -34.94 -7.96
C PHE A 85 -0.88 -34.82 -9.18
N PRO A 86 0.19 -35.64 -9.29
CA PRO A 86 1.27 -35.47 -10.27
C PRO A 86 0.85 -35.47 -11.76
N ASN A 87 -0.32 -36.04 -12.08
CA ASN A 87 -0.82 -36.18 -13.45
C ASN A 87 -2.02 -35.25 -13.75
N ARG A 88 -2.19 -34.18 -12.96
CA ARG A 88 -3.32 -33.24 -13.08
C ARG A 88 -2.89 -31.85 -13.52
N ASN A 89 -1.64 -31.68 -13.91
CA ASN A 89 -1.16 -30.44 -14.50
C ASN A 89 -1.64 -30.29 -15.93
N ARG A 90 -1.66 -29.04 -16.40
CA ARG A 90 -1.89 -28.73 -17.81
C ARG A 90 -0.58 -28.88 -18.60
N SER A 91 -0.65 -28.65 -19.91
CA SER A 91 0.49 -28.77 -20.82
C SER A 91 1.66 -27.84 -20.52
N ASP A 92 1.41 -26.77 -19.76
CA ASP A 92 2.41 -25.82 -19.27
C ASP A 92 3.06 -26.25 -17.94
N GLY A 93 2.66 -27.39 -17.39
CA GLY A 93 3.17 -27.94 -16.13
C GLY A 93 2.43 -27.46 -14.88
N TYR A 94 1.55 -26.47 -14.97
CA TYR A 94 0.87 -25.90 -13.80
C TYR A 94 -0.41 -26.64 -13.41
N HIS A 95 -0.69 -26.65 -12.11
CA HIS A 95 -1.92 -27.18 -11.50
C HIS A 95 -2.88 -26.03 -11.19
N TYR A 96 -3.91 -25.84 -12.03
CA TYR A 96 -4.85 -24.74 -11.90
C TYR A 96 -5.95 -25.04 -10.89
N VAL A 97 -6.28 -24.06 -10.04
CA VAL A 97 -7.32 -24.18 -8.99
C VAL A 97 -8.66 -24.65 -9.56
N ILE A 98 -9.04 -24.13 -10.73
CA ILE A 98 -10.32 -24.44 -11.40
C ILE A 98 -10.44 -25.89 -11.88
N ASP A 99 -9.33 -26.64 -11.91
CA ASP A 99 -9.33 -28.04 -12.34
C ASP A 99 -9.64 -29.01 -11.18
N PHE A 100 -9.71 -28.54 -9.93
CA PHE A 100 -9.90 -29.36 -8.73
C PHE A 100 -11.19 -29.00 -7.99
N ASP A 101 -11.88 -30.01 -7.44
CA ASP A 101 -12.99 -29.77 -6.50
C ASP A 101 -12.45 -29.42 -5.10
N LEU A 102 -13.27 -28.80 -4.25
CA LEU A 102 -12.87 -28.43 -2.89
C LEU A 102 -12.29 -29.60 -2.09
N ASN A 103 -12.90 -30.77 -2.15
CA ASN A 103 -12.40 -31.96 -1.45
C ASN A 103 -11.03 -32.43 -1.94
N GLU A 104 -10.67 -32.15 -3.19
CA GLU A 104 -9.32 -32.41 -3.70
C GLU A 104 -8.34 -31.38 -3.16
N LEU A 105 -8.72 -30.09 -3.19
CA LEU A 105 -7.90 -28.97 -2.72
C LEU A 105 -7.57 -29.06 -1.22
N LEU A 106 -8.52 -29.48 -0.38
CA LEU A 106 -8.32 -29.64 1.06
C LEU A 106 -7.33 -30.76 1.43
N ARG A 107 -6.93 -31.61 0.47
CA ARG A 107 -5.88 -32.62 0.69
C ARG A 107 -4.47 -32.06 0.58
N LEU A 108 -4.33 -30.84 0.07
CA LEU A 108 -3.04 -30.19 -0.10
C LEU A 108 -2.56 -29.61 1.23
N THR A 109 -1.24 -29.64 1.40
CA THR A 109 -0.56 -28.87 2.44
C THR A 109 0.06 -27.64 1.83
N ILE A 110 -0.09 -26.53 2.52
CA ILE A 110 0.41 -25.21 2.12
C ILE A 110 1.73 -24.93 2.84
N HIS A 111 2.65 -24.32 2.12
CA HIS A 111 3.95 -23.88 2.61
C HIS A 111 4.19 -22.43 2.18
N GLU A 112 5.24 -21.81 2.74
CA GLU A 112 5.68 -20.49 2.29
C GLU A 112 6.04 -20.52 0.80
N ARG A 113 5.81 -19.40 0.11
CA ARG A 113 5.92 -19.31 -1.34
C ARG A 113 7.30 -19.73 -1.85
N THR A 114 7.31 -20.61 -2.84
CA THR A 114 8.48 -21.04 -3.59
C THR A 114 8.37 -20.65 -5.07
N LEU A 115 9.49 -20.68 -5.77
CA LEU A 115 9.51 -20.69 -7.22
C LEU A 115 8.93 -22.03 -7.71
N PRO A 116 7.91 -22.01 -8.61
CA PRO A 116 7.31 -23.23 -9.15
C PRO A 116 8.36 -24.19 -9.71
N PHE A 117 8.10 -25.50 -9.57
CA PHE A 117 8.91 -26.61 -10.11
C PHE A 117 10.30 -26.83 -9.50
N ILE A 118 10.91 -25.80 -8.91
CA ILE A 118 12.27 -25.85 -8.34
C ILE A 118 12.30 -25.71 -6.82
N ASN A 119 11.17 -25.40 -6.17
CA ASN A 119 10.98 -25.39 -4.72
C ASN A 119 11.96 -24.49 -3.93
N ILE A 120 12.47 -23.43 -4.56
CA ILE A 120 13.31 -22.42 -3.91
C ILE A 120 12.40 -21.37 -3.26
N GLN A 121 12.50 -21.18 -1.94
CA GLN A 121 11.72 -20.19 -1.20
C GLN A 121 11.99 -18.76 -1.68
N VAL A 122 10.93 -18.01 -2.00
CA VAL A 122 11.03 -16.65 -2.57
C VAL A 122 11.52 -15.64 -1.56
N TYR A 123 11.11 -15.79 -0.28
CA TYR A 123 11.49 -14.89 0.80
C TYR A 123 12.21 -15.65 1.91
N PRO A 124 13.55 -15.78 1.88
CA PRO A 124 14.31 -16.64 2.79
C PRO A 124 14.16 -16.28 4.29
N SER A 125 13.80 -15.04 4.61
CA SER A 125 13.61 -14.55 5.98
C SER A 125 12.20 -14.77 6.55
N ARG A 126 11.26 -15.28 5.75
CA ARG A 126 9.89 -15.61 6.19
C ARG A 126 9.80 -17.01 6.76
N PHE A 127 8.57 -17.46 7.03
CA PHE A 127 8.31 -18.81 7.53
C PHE A 127 9.00 -19.86 6.65
N PRO A 128 9.72 -20.85 7.20
CA PRO A 128 10.44 -21.82 6.38
C PRO A 128 9.48 -22.69 5.54
N ALA A 129 9.65 -22.72 4.23
CA ALA A 129 8.88 -23.58 3.32
C ALA A 129 9.13 -25.08 3.58
N SER A 130 10.30 -25.42 4.13
CA SER A 130 10.66 -26.80 4.53
C SER A 130 10.08 -27.23 5.88
N SER A 131 9.32 -26.35 6.55
CA SER A 131 8.68 -26.67 7.82
C SER A 131 7.69 -27.82 7.66
N ALA A 132 7.67 -28.73 8.64
CA ALA A 132 6.73 -29.85 8.67
C ALA A 132 5.35 -29.45 9.25
N VAL A 133 5.14 -28.18 9.61
CA VAL A 133 3.84 -27.70 10.11
C VAL A 133 2.83 -27.70 8.96
N PRO A 134 1.71 -28.44 9.07
CA PRO A 134 0.72 -28.49 8.00
C PRO A 134 -0.16 -27.24 8.04
N PHE A 135 -0.08 -26.42 6.99
CA PHE A 135 -1.08 -25.40 6.69
C PHE A 135 -2.00 -25.89 5.59
N HIS A 136 -3.18 -25.30 5.47
CA HIS A 136 -4.19 -25.71 4.48
C HIS A 136 -4.78 -24.52 3.75
N LEU A 137 -5.27 -24.77 2.53
CA LEU A 137 -6.13 -23.81 1.82
C LEU A 137 -7.41 -23.61 2.63
N SER A 138 -7.96 -22.41 2.53
CA SER A 138 -9.27 -22.07 3.09
C SER A 138 -10.23 -21.62 2.00
N THR A 139 -11.51 -21.77 2.28
CA THR A 139 -12.60 -21.18 1.51
C THR A 139 -12.91 -19.78 2.02
N LEU A 140 -13.58 -18.97 1.18
CA LEU A 140 -14.09 -17.68 1.63
C LEU A 140 -15.01 -17.80 2.85
N ASN A 141 -15.84 -18.85 2.90
CA ASN A 141 -16.74 -19.11 4.02
C ASN A 141 -15.97 -19.28 5.34
N GLU A 142 -14.95 -20.14 5.35
CA GLU A 142 -14.12 -20.36 6.53
C GLU A 142 -13.40 -19.09 6.97
N THR A 143 -12.88 -18.29 6.03
CA THR A 143 -12.28 -16.99 6.34
C THR A 143 -13.29 -16.02 6.94
N VAL A 144 -14.49 -15.87 6.36
CA VAL A 144 -15.53 -14.98 6.90
C VAL A 144 -15.94 -15.42 8.32
N GLU A 145 -16.16 -16.71 8.54
CA GLU A 145 -16.52 -17.26 9.85
C GLU A 145 -15.42 -17.03 10.89
N LEU A 146 -14.16 -17.34 10.55
CA LEU A 146 -13.02 -17.10 11.43
C LEU A 146 -12.93 -15.62 11.80
N LEU A 147 -12.95 -14.76 10.79
CA LEU A 147 -12.70 -13.34 11.00
C LEU A 147 -13.82 -12.68 11.81
N PHE A 148 -15.07 -13.03 11.53
CA PHE A 148 -16.19 -12.51 12.33
C PHE A 148 -16.21 -13.08 13.74
N GLY A 149 -15.82 -14.34 13.91
CA GLY A 149 -15.60 -14.95 15.23
C GLY A 149 -14.51 -14.22 16.03
N LEU A 150 -13.40 -13.84 15.39
CA LEU A 150 -12.34 -13.03 15.98
C LEU A 150 -12.83 -11.63 16.34
N SER A 151 -13.60 -10.98 15.47
CA SER A 151 -14.20 -9.67 15.74
C SER A 151 -15.09 -9.72 16.99
N HIS A 152 -15.96 -10.74 17.08
CA HIS A 152 -16.83 -10.98 18.23
C HIS A 152 -16.03 -11.24 19.52
N SER A 153 -15.11 -12.20 19.50
CA SER A 153 -14.37 -12.64 20.70
C SER A 153 -13.37 -11.61 21.23
N THR A 154 -12.82 -10.75 20.36
CA THR A 154 -11.87 -9.70 20.73
C THR A 154 -12.51 -8.31 20.87
N ASN A 155 -13.80 -8.18 20.56
CA ASN A 155 -14.52 -6.91 20.49
C ASN A 155 -13.79 -5.86 19.63
N ARG A 156 -13.17 -6.31 18.53
CA ARG A 156 -12.38 -5.48 17.62
C ARG A 156 -12.98 -5.54 16.23
N GLN A 157 -13.38 -4.39 15.73
CA GLN A 157 -13.85 -4.24 14.36
C GLN A 157 -12.66 -4.09 13.40
N TYR A 158 -12.77 -4.73 12.25
CA TYR A 158 -11.85 -4.62 11.11
C TYR A 158 -12.61 -5.03 9.85
N GLN A 159 -11.98 -4.83 8.68
CA GLN A 159 -12.63 -5.08 7.39
C GLN A 159 -11.91 -6.20 6.64
N LEU A 160 -12.65 -6.94 5.81
CA LEU A 160 -12.12 -7.90 4.87
C LEU A 160 -12.04 -7.26 3.49
N LEU A 161 -10.83 -7.22 2.93
CA LEU A 161 -10.56 -6.76 1.56
C LEU A 161 -10.40 -7.98 0.66
N ILE A 162 -11.33 -8.19 -0.25
CA ILE A 162 -11.40 -9.38 -1.11
C ILE A 162 -10.96 -9.00 -2.51
N GLU A 163 -9.83 -9.52 -2.97
CA GLU A 163 -9.40 -9.43 -4.36
C GLU A 163 -10.01 -10.55 -5.21
N ILE A 164 -10.72 -10.18 -6.27
CA ILE A 164 -11.16 -11.13 -7.31
C ILE A 164 -10.00 -11.32 -8.30
N LYS A 165 -9.39 -12.51 -8.30
CA LYS A 165 -8.30 -12.83 -9.23
C LYS A 165 -8.85 -13.16 -10.62
N ASN A 166 -8.37 -12.40 -11.61
CA ASN A 166 -8.60 -12.64 -13.04
C ASN A 166 -10.03 -13.11 -13.38
N PRO A 167 -11.06 -12.27 -13.21
CA PRO A 167 -12.45 -12.60 -13.55
C PRO A 167 -12.63 -13.01 -15.02
N GLU A 168 -11.82 -12.49 -15.94
CA GLU A 168 -11.85 -12.88 -17.35
C GLU A 168 -11.49 -14.36 -17.55
N TYR A 169 -10.44 -14.85 -16.87
CA TYR A 169 -10.07 -16.26 -16.88
C TYR A 169 -11.24 -17.16 -16.47
N HIS A 170 -11.95 -16.80 -15.40
CA HIS A 170 -13.10 -17.56 -14.91
C HIS A 170 -14.28 -17.53 -15.89
N THR A 171 -14.46 -16.41 -16.58
CA THR A 171 -15.51 -16.24 -17.59
C THR A 171 -15.32 -17.17 -18.80
N GLN A 172 -14.08 -17.54 -19.14
CA GLN A 172 -13.80 -18.53 -20.18
C GLN A 172 -14.40 -19.91 -19.89
N TYR A 173 -14.69 -20.20 -18.62
CA TYR A 173 -15.36 -21.43 -18.16
C TYR A 173 -16.86 -21.24 -17.93
N ASN A 174 -17.45 -20.16 -18.45
CA ASN A 174 -18.84 -19.75 -18.24
C ASN A 174 -19.20 -19.53 -16.75
N ARG A 175 -18.25 -19.01 -15.96
CA ARG A 175 -18.43 -18.76 -14.52
C ARG A 175 -18.17 -17.29 -14.21
N SER A 176 -19.16 -16.63 -13.60
CA SER A 176 -18.97 -15.29 -13.04
C SER A 176 -18.54 -15.41 -11.58
N ILE A 177 -17.24 -15.27 -11.34
CA ILE A 177 -16.67 -15.27 -9.98
C ILE A 177 -17.28 -14.16 -9.12
N SER A 178 -17.56 -13.00 -9.68
CA SER A 178 -18.23 -11.89 -8.99
C SER A 178 -19.65 -12.22 -8.56
N SER A 179 -20.44 -12.87 -9.42
CA SER A 179 -21.79 -13.31 -9.06
C SER A 179 -21.76 -14.34 -7.92
N ILE A 180 -20.84 -15.31 -8.00
CA ILE A 180 -20.64 -16.33 -6.95
C ILE A 180 -20.19 -15.67 -5.64
N LEU A 181 -19.25 -14.71 -5.69
CA LEU A 181 -18.80 -13.94 -4.52
C LEU A 181 -19.96 -13.20 -3.86
N LEU A 182 -20.73 -12.42 -4.61
CA LEU A 182 -21.86 -11.66 -4.06
C LEU A 182 -22.94 -12.60 -3.50
N SER A 183 -23.22 -13.72 -4.16
CA SER A 183 -24.16 -14.73 -3.63
C SER A 183 -23.65 -15.34 -2.32
N THR A 184 -22.34 -15.58 -2.21
CA THR A 184 -21.71 -16.13 -1.00
C THR A 184 -21.79 -15.13 0.15
N LEU A 185 -21.46 -13.86 -0.09
CA LEU A 185 -21.57 -12.80 0.92
C LEU A 185 -23.01 -12.53 1.34
N ASN A 186 -23.97 -12.58 0.42
CA ASN A 186 -25.39 -12.44 0.70
C ASN A 186 -25.91 -13.54 1.65
N ALA A 187 -25.34 -14.75 1.61
CA ALA A 187 -25.70 -15.81 2.57
C ALA A 187 -25.36 -15.43 4.03
N TYR A 188 -24.42 -14.51 4.25
CA TYR A 188 -24.08 -13.92 5.54
C TYR A 188 -24.78 -12.56 5.80
N ASN A 189 -25.69 -12.13 4.92
CA ASN A 189 -26.30 -10.79 4.90
C ASN A 189 -25.29 -9.65 4.78
N LEU A 190 -24.18 -9.88 4.06
CA LEU A 190 -23.14 -8.88 3.80
C LEU A 190 -23.34 -8.27 2.40
N THR A 191 -24.21 -7.27 2.29
CA THR A 191 -24.63 -6.70 1.01
C THR A 191 -24.68 -5.18 0.97
N GLU A 192 -24.55 -4.51 2.11
CA GLU A 192 -24.73 -3.08 2.27
C GLU A 192 -23.39 -2.33 2.28
N PHE A 193 -23.43 -1.04 1.96
CA PHE A 193 -22.22 -0.22 1.82
C PHE A 193 -21.36 -0.17 3.10
N ASP A 194 -22.01 -0.16 4.26
CA ASP A 194 -21.38 -0.06 5.57
C ASP A 194 -20.91 -1.41 6.13
N ASP A 195 -21.18 -2.52 5.43
CA ASP A 195 -20.67 -3.83 5.84
C ASP A 195 -19.13 -3.85 5.80
N PRO A 196 -18.48 -4.66 6.65
CA PRO A 196 -17.03 -4.73 6.77
C PRO A 196 -16.37 -5.49 5.60
N ILE A 197 -16.94 -5.40 4.40
CA ILE A 197 -16.44 -6.02 3.17
C ILE A 197 -16.08 -4.93 2.16
N VAL A 198 -14.91 -5.08 1.56
CA VAL A 198 -14.44 -4.27 0.44
C VAL A 198 -13.98 -5.22 -0.66
N ILE A 199 -14.37 -4.96 -1.90
CA ILE A 199 -13.97 -5.77 -3.06
C ILE A 199 -12.96 -4.98 -3.90
N GLN A 200 -11.89 -5.65 -4.33
CA GLN A 200 -10.91 -5.10 -5.27
C GLN A 200 -10.63 -6.06 -6.42
N THR A 201 -10.13 -5.52 -7.53
CA THR A 201 -9.58 -6.31 -8.65
C THR A 201 -8.81 -5.40 -9.60
N PHE A 202 -7.89 -5.98 -10.37
CA PHE A 202 -7.18 -5.35 -11.49
C PHE A 202 -8.07 -5.14 -12.74
N HIS A 203 -9.23 -5.79 -12.81
CA HIS A 203 -10.15 -5.66 -13.95
C HIS A 203 -11.20 -4.58 -13.67
N ILE A 204 -10.94 -3.36 -14.14
CA ILE A 204 -11.80 -2.19 -13.88
C ILE A 204 -13.20 -2.37 -14.46
N GLU A 205 -13.30 -3.02 -15.62
CA GLU A 205 -14.57 -3.36 -16.26
C GLU A 205 -15.41 -4.31 -15.38
N GLU A 206 -14.78 -5.19 -14.60
CA GLU A 206 -15.47 -6.06 -13.65
C GLU A 206 -16.04 -5.27 -12.46
N LEU A 207 -15.33 -4.25 -11.96
CA LEU A 207 -15.86 -3.36 -10.92
C LEU A 207 -17.09 -2.59 -11.41
N ILE A 208 -17.06 -2.14 -12.67
CA ILE A 208 -18.21 -1.51 -13.32
C ILE A 208 -19.37 -2.51 -13.43
N TYR A 209 -19.10 -3.74 -13.85
CA TYR A 209 -20.10 -4.82 -13.92
C TYR A 209 -20.72 -5.12 -12.55
N ILE A 210 -19.91 -5.26 -11.50
CA ILE A 210 -20.36 -5.47 -10.12
C ILE A 210 -21.30 -4.35 -9.67
N ARG A 211 -20.92 -3.09 -9.92
CA ARG A 211 -21.70 -1.93 -9.49
C ARG A 211 -22.98 -1.73 -10.31
N LYS A 212 -22.89 -1.77 -11.64
CA LYS A 212 -23.97 -1.36 -12.55
C LYS A 212 -24.87 -2.51 -12.98
N ASN A 213 -24.31 -3.70 -13.19
CA ASN A 213 -25.06 -4.84 -13.73
C ASN A 213 -25.51 -5.79 -12.62
N LEU A 214 -24.64 -6.10 -11.66
CA LEU A 214 -25.01 -6.92 -10.49
C LEU A 214 -25.68 -6.10 -9.38
N GLY A 215 -25.58 -4.77 -9.43
CA GLY A 215 -26.26 -3.86 -8.50
C GLY A 215 -25.71 -3.91 -7.07
N SER A 216 -24.46 -4.35 -6.89
CA SER A 216 -23.83 -4.42 -5.56
C SER A 216 -23.67 -3.04 -4.93
N LYS A 217 -23.98 -2.95 -3.64
CA LYS A 217 -23.75 -1.73 -2.84
C LYS A 217 -22.43 -1.75 -2.08
N LEU A 218 -21.78 -2.91 -1.99
CA LEU A 218 -20.51 -3.10 -1.29
C LEU A 218 -19.45 -2.12 -1.78
N ARG A 219 -18.51 -1.77 -0.90
CA ARG A 219 -17.42 -0.84 -1.23
C ARG A 219 -16.47 -1.50 -2.22
N LEU A 220 -16.02 -0.71 -3.20
CA LEU A 220 -15.15 -1.16 -4.28
C LEU A 220 -13.84 -0.34 -4.28
N ILE A 221 -12.72 -1.00 -4.56
CA ILE A 221 -11.40 -0.40 -4.76
C ILE A 221 -10.84 -0.86 -6.11
N ALA A 222 -10.28 0.06 -6.88
CA ALA A 222 -9.64 -0.24 -8.16
C ALA A 222 -8.13 -0.48 -8.00
N LEU A 223 -7.64 -1.68 -8.27
CA LEU A 223 -6.19 -1.93 -8.34
C LEU A 223 -5.63 -1.33 -9.63
N LEU A 224 -4.55 -0.56 -9.54
CA LEU A 224 -3.94 0.13 -10.67
C LEU A 224 -2.46 -0.25 -10.81
N THR A 225 -2.02 -0.43 -12.05
CA THR A 225 -0.62 -0.68 -12.39
C THR A 225 -0.27 -0.06 -13.76
N TRP A 226 0.82 -0.49 -14.39
CA TRP A 226 1.18 -0.13 -15.75
C TRP A 226 0.58 -1.09 -16.77
N ASN A 227 0.08 -0.57 -17.89
CA ASN A 227 -0.42 -1.37 -19.03
C ASN A 227 0.59 -2.44 -19.49
N ARG A 228 1.89 -2.12 -19.47
CA ARG A 228 2.97 -3.04 -19.88
C ARG A 228 3.10 -4.31 -19.03
N LEU A 229 2.55 -4.33 -17.82
CA LEU A 229 2.59 -5.52 -16.95
C LEU A 229 1.49 -6.53 -17.32
N ASN A 230 0.51 -6.13 -18.14
CA ASN A 230 -0.53 -7.02 -18.67
C ASN A 230 -1.31 -7.78 -17.57
N GLU A 231 -1.54 -7.15 -16.42
CA GLU A 231 -2.32 -7.72 -15.31
C GLU A 231 -3.80 -7.92 -15.68
N SER A 232 -4.33 -7.08 -16.58
CA SER A 232 -5.69 -7.21 -17.10
C SER A 232 -5.81 -6.53 -18.47
N SER A 233 -6.98 -6.65 -19.10
CA SER A 233 -7.32 -5.92 -20.33
C SER A 233 -7.67 -4.44 -20.11
N SER A 234 -7.76 -3.97 -18.86
CA SER A 234 -8.10 -2.60 -18.51
C SER A 234 -7.00 -1.61 -18.92
N ASP A 235 -7.40 -0.42 -19.40
CA ASP A 235 -6.47 0.66 -19.73
C ASP A 235 -6.11 1.48 -18.48
N TYR A 236 -5.06 1.06 -17.77
CA TYR A 236 -4.58 1.73 -16.58
C TYR A 236 -4.02 3.13 -16.87
N ASP A 237 -3.48 3.40 -18.05
CA ASP A 237 -3.00 4.74 -18.41
C ASP A 237 -4.17 5.73 -18.45
N PHE A 238 -5.29 5.31 -19.06
CA PHE A 238 -6.54 6.06 -19.01
C PHE A 238 -7.05 6.21 -17.56
N TYR A 239 -7.14 5.13 -16.79
CA TYR A 239 -7.71 5.17 -15.45
C TYR A 239 -6.86 5.93 -14.41
N ARG A 240 -5.57 6.16 -14.69
CA ARG A 240 -4.68 7.04 -13.91
C ARG A 240 -4.77 8.51 -14.34
N SER A 241 -5.35 8.81 -15.50
CA SER A 241 -5.60 10.19 -15.94
C SER A 241 -6.69 10.86 -15.10
N GLU A 242 -6.75 12.19 -15.15
CA GLU A 242 -7.80 12.97 -14.45
C GLU A 242 -9.21 12.54 -14.87
N GLN A 243 -9.43 12.33 -16.17
CA GLN A 243 -10.72 11.88 -16.68
C GLN A 243 -11.05 10.46 -16.22
N GLY A 244 -10.06 9.57 -16.19
CA GLY A 244 -10.22 8.21 -15.71
C GLY A 244 -10.59 8.14 -14.22
N LEU A 245 -9.88 8.92 -13.38
CA LEU A 245 -10.17 9.01 -11.95
C LEU A 245 -11.53 9.65 -11.67
N GLN A 246 -11.92 10.68 -12.43
CA GLN A 246 -13.26 11.23 -12.35
C GLN A 246 -14.32 10.17 -12.67
N ASN A 247 -14.12 9.37 -13.71
CA ASN A 247 -15.04 8.29 -14.05
C ASN A 247 -15.11 7.23 -12.95
N LEU A 248 -13.94 6.81 -12.44
CA LEU A 248 -13.83 5.83 -11.35
C LEU A 248 -14.51 6.29 -10.07
N SER A 249 -14.46 7.59 -9.73
CA SER A 249 -15.08 8.14 -8.51
C SER A 249 -16.59 7.91 -8.41
N THR A 250 -17.26 7.59 -9.52
CA THR A 250 -18.68 7.24 -9.55
C THR A 250 -18.95 5.76 -9.21
N ILE A 251 -17.91 4.93 -9.17
CA ILE A 251 -17.99 3.46 -9.08
C ILE A 251 -17.30 2.95 -7.81
N VAL A 252 -16.12 3.47 -7.51
CA VAL A 252 -15.22 2.99 -6.45
C VAL A 252 -15.02 4.06 -5.36
N GLN A 253 -14.61 3.63 -4.18
CA GLN A 253 -14.31 4.51 -3.04
C GLN A 253 -12.80 4.80 -2.91
N GLY A 254 -11.98 4.08 -3.67
CA GLY A 254 -10.54 4.32 -3.70
C GLY A 254 -9.84 3.59 -4.84
N ILE A 255 -8.58 3.92 -4.99
CA ILE A 255 -7.63 3.27 -5.89
C ILE A 255 -6.52 2.62 -5.07
N ALA A 256 -5.96 1.54 -5.58
CA ALA A 256 -4.85 0.81 -4.99
C ALA A 256 -3.72 0.68 -6.03
N PRO A 257 -2.90 1.73 -6.22
CA PRO A 257 -1.80 1.72 -7.17
C PRO A 257 -0.59 0.94 -6.64
N ASN A 258 0.20 0.31 -7.52
CA ASN A 258 1.53 -0.15 -7.12
C ASN A 258 2.41 1.04 -6.73
N MET A 259 3.33 0.84 -5.78
CA MET A 259 4.15 1.92 -5.21
C MET A 259 4.94 2.73 -6.25
N GLU A 260 5.40 2.09 -7.33
CA GLU A 260 6.13 2.76 -8.42
C GLU A 260 5.29 3.81 -9.16
N LEU A 261 3.96 3.76 -9.08
CA LEU A 261 3.11 4.81 -9.63
C LEU A 261 3.07 6.07 -8.75
N LEU A 262 3.46 5.96 -7.48
CA LEU A 262 3.41 7.06 -6.51
C LEU A 262 4.77 7.70 -6.29
N VAL A 263 5.85 6.92 -6.40
CA VAL A 263 7.20 7.37 -6.12
C VAL A 263 8.18 6.85 -7.16
N ASN A 264 8.97 7.76 -7.71
CA ASN A 264 10.13 7.45 -8.54
C ASN A 264 11.40 7.77 -7.75
N PHE A 265 12.34 6.83 -7.71
CA PHE A 265 13.67 7.06 -7.17
C PHE A 265 14.51 7.75 -8.25
N ALA A 266 15.12 8.89 -7.91
CA ALA A 266 16.13 9.50 -8.77
C ALA A 266 17.41 8.64 -8.75
N VAL A 267 18.32 8.92 -9.70
CA VAL A 267 19.61 8.21 -9.89
C VAL A 267 20.48 8.18 -8.62
N ASP A 268 20.24 9.13 -7.72
CA ASP A 268 20.80 9.14 -6.36
C ASP A 268 19.65 8.79 -5.39
N GLU A 269 19.74 7.64 -4.71
CA GLU A 269 18.70 7.03 -3.86
C GLU A 269 18.23 7.91 -2.68
N SER A 270 18.73 9.14 -2.60
CA SER A 270 18.40 10.17 -1.61
C SER A 270 17.23 11.08 -2.00
N ILE A 271 16.78 11.07 -3.27
CA ILE A 271 15.70 11.94 -3.75
C ILE A 271 14.49 11.11 -4.21
N ILE A 272 13.38 11.25 -3.48
CA ILE A 272 12.08 10.61 -3.79
C ILE A 272 11.22 11.62 -4.55
N ASN A 273 10.96 11.36 -5.83
CA ASN A 273 10.02 12.14 -6.62
C ASN A 273 8.62 11.55 -6.49
N VAL A 274 7.73 12.26 -5.78
CA VAL A 274 6.34 11.88 -5.59
C VAL A 274 5.52 12.32 -6.80
N THR A 275 4.72 11.41 -7.38
CA THR A 275 3.83 11.74 -8.51
C THR A 275 2.55 12.46 -8.05
N ASN A 276 1.86 13.11 -8.97
CA ASN A 276 0.61 13.80 -8.68
C ASN A 276 -0.61 12.87 -8.54
N LEU A 277 -0.44 11.54 -8.68
CA LEU A 277 -1.55 10.59 -8.72
C LEU A 277 -2.38 10.63 -7.43
N THR A 278 -1.73 10.69 -6.27
CA THR A 278 -2.41 10.78 -4.97
C THR A 278 -3.23 12.06 -4.83
N LEU A 279 -2.65 13.22 -5.20
CA LEU A 279 -3.34 14.51 -5.16
C LEU A 279 -4.57 14.51 -6.08
N LEU A 280 -4.42 13.91 -7.27
CA LEU A 280 -5.49 13.83 -8.25
C LEU A 280 -6.61 12.87 -7.81
N ALA A 281 -6.29 11.74 -7.21
CA ALA A 281 -7.28 10.83 -6.63
C ALA A 281 -8.07 11.52 -5.50
N HIS A 282 -7.38 12.20 -4.58
CA HIS A 282 -8.03 12.96 -3.50
C HIS A 282 -8.93 14.09 -4.01
N LYS A 283 -8.58 14.74 -5.14
CA LYS A 283 -9.44 15.74 -5.79
C LYS A 283 -10.84 15.20 -6.12
N TYR A 284 -10.95 13.90 -6.40
CA TYR A 284 -12.21 13.21 -6.69
C TYR A 284 -12.73 12.36 -5.53
N ASN A 285 -12.30 12.64 -4.29
CA ASN A 285 -12.67 11.90 -3.08
C ASN A 285 -12.39 10.38 -3.14
N LEU A 286 -11.37 9.97 -3.89
CA LEU A 286 -10.90 8.59 -3.92
C LEU A 286 -9.80 8.41 -2.88
N ALA A 287 -9.97 7.46 -1.96
CA ALA A 287 -8.89 7.04 -1.06
C ALA A 287 -7.77 6.32 -1.84
N VAL A 288 -6.54 6.35 -1.33
CA VAL A 288 -5.37 5.74 -1.98
C VAL A 288 -4.75 4.68 -1.07
N TYR A 289 -4.68 3.44 -1.57
CA TYR A 289 -4.20 2.26 -0.84
C TYR A 289 -3.02 1.60 -1.58
N PRO A 290 -1.80 2.16 -1.48
CA PRO A 290 -0.68 1.66 -2.27
C PRO A 290 -0.20 0.28 -1.82
N TRP A 291 0.28 -0.52 -2.77
CA TRP A 291 0.82 -1.85 -2.51
C TRP A 291 2.23 -2.05 -3.16
N THR A 292 3.12 -2.87 -2.62
CA THR A 292 3.13 -3.50 -1.28
C THR A 292 4.39 -3.04 -0.55
N PHE A 293 4.23 -2.44 0.64
CA PHE A 293 5.35 -2.14 1.52
C PHE A 293 5.91 -3.43 2.09
N ARG A 294 7.14 -3.79 1.70
CA ARG A 294 7.88 -4.93 2.25
C ARG A 294 9.22 -4.41 2.77
N LEU A 295 9.59 -4.83 3.98
CA LEU A 295 10.94 -4.58 4.50
C LEU A 295 11.92 -5.36 3.61
N MET A 296 12.59 -4.70 2.65
CA MET A 296 13.57 -5.37 1.80
C MET A 296 14.83 -5.68 2.60
N THR A 297 15.22 -6.95 2.61
CA THR A 297 16.62 -7.32 2.84
C THR A 297 17.37 -6.99 1.56
N ILE A 298 18.16 -5.91 1.55
CA ILE A 298 19.08 -5.62 0.45
C ILE A 298 20.15 -6.73 0.48
N ILE A 299 20.02 -7.71 -0.41
CA ILE A 299 21.14 -8.59 -0.76
C ILE A 299 21.91 -7.83 -1.84
N SER A 300 22.94 -7.11 -1.44
CA SER A 300 23.87 -6.46 -2.37
C SER A 300 24.54 -7.51 -3.24
N SER A 301 24.28 -7.48 -4.54
CA SER A 301 25.09 -8.15 -5.54
C SER A 301 26.42 -7.40 -5.69
N GLU A 302 27.36 -7.65 -4.79
CA GLU A 302 28.78 -7.41 -5.05
C GLU A 302 29.57 -8.67 -4.68
N SER A 303 30.25 -9.19 -5.69
CA SER A 303 31.28 -10.19 -5.58
C SER A 303 32.30 -9.83 -4.50
N ASN A 304 32.57 -10.79 -3.60
CA ASN A 304 33.68 -10.85 -2.65
C ASN A 304 33.64 -9.92 -1.43
N ILE A 305 32.64 -10.03 -0.54
CA ILE A 305 32.83 -9.67 0.88
C ILE A 305 32.11 -10.70 1.77
N ASN A 306 32.85 -11.23 2.75
CA ASN A 306 32.37 -12.13 3.81
C ASN A 306 31.08 -11.63 4.48
N GLU A 307 30.14 -12.55 4.71
CA GLU A 307 28.94 -12.41 5.54
C GLU A 307 29.15 -11.50 6.78
N SER A 308 28.64 -10.27 6.73
CA SER A 308 28.21 -9.46 7.89
C SER A 308 27.84 -8.03 7.48
N SER A 309 26.56 -7.78 7.20
CA SER A 309 25.93 -6.48 7.42
C SER A 309 24.41 -6.63 7.22
N ILE A 310 23.67 -6.67 8.34
CA ILE A 310 22.23 -6.43 8.34
C ILE A 310 22.10 -4.94 8.64
N THR A 311 21.81 -4.14 7.62
CA THR A 311 21.35 -2.76 7.81
C THR A 311 19.82 -2.79 7.86
N GLU A 312 19.25 -2.55 9.03
CA GLU A 312 17.82 -2.33 9.19
C GLU A 312 17.49 -0.89 8.73
N THR A 313 16.69 -0.75 7.68
CA THR A 313 16.12 0.53 7.26
C THR A 313 14.65 0.55 7.67
N ILE A 314 14.34 1.27 8.74
CA ILE A 314 12.95 1.58 9.12
C ILE A 314 12.58 2.89 8.43
N ILE A 315 11.68 2.83 7.46
CA ILE A 315 11.11 4.02 6.81
C ILE A 315 9.77 4.31 7.51
N ASP A 316 9.81 5.18 8.52
CA ASP A 316 8.60 5.74 9.14
C ASP A 316 8.19 7.02 8.39
N ILE A 317 7.10 6.95 7.62
CA ILE A 317 6.51 8.13 6.96
C ILE A 317 5.40 8.67 7.86
N TYR A 318 5.72 9.66 8.70
CA TYR A 318 4.71 10.47 9.37
C TYR A 318 4.34 11.67 8.49
N SER A 319 3.04 11.87 8.28
CA SER A 319 2.51 13.03 7.57
C SER A 319 2.73 14.31 8.38
N GLU A 320 3.08 15.38 7.65
CA GLU A 320 3.19 16.78 8.06
C GLU A 320 4.43 17.12 8.92
N ASN A 321 5.50 17.55 8.21
CA ASN A 321 6.87 17.87 8.64
C ASN A 321 7.85 16.68 8.61
N ILE A 322 8.47 16.50 7.45
CA ILE A 322 9.54 15.51 7.22
C ILE A 322 10.76 15.89 8.08
N THR A 323 10.99 15.13 9.14
CA THR A 323 12.25 15.14 9.88
C THR A 323 12.77 13.70 9.91
N ILE A 324 13.79 13.41 9.09
CA ILE A 324 14.39 12.07 8.99
C ILE A 324 15.38 11.90 10.15
N LYS A 325 15.18 10.87 10.97
CA LYS A 325 16.09 10.51 12.06
C LYS A 325 16.93 9.31 11.64
N TRP A 326 18.26 9.43 11.70
CA TRP A 326 19.19 8.33 11.43
C TRP A 326 19.69 7.76 12.75
N GLU A 327 19.51 6.46 12.99
CA GLU A 327 20.20 5.72 14.04
C GLU A 327 21.18 4.73 13.41
N ILE A 328 22.47 4.95 13.60
CA ILE A 328 23.54 4.10 13.07
C ILE A 328 24.05 3.22 14.23
N PHE A 329 23.83 1.91 14.16
CA PHE A 329 24.46 0.94 15.05
C PHE A 329 25.74 0.41 14.41
N HIS A 330 26.91 0.81 14.93
CA HIS A 330 28.18 0.19 14.56
C HIS A 330 28.45 -1.04 15.41
N ILE A 331 28.42 -2.23 14.81
CA ILE A 331 28.92 -3.47 15.41
C ILE A 331 30.26 -3.82 14.73
N ASN A 332 31.38 -3.61 15.42
CA ASN A 332 32.68 -4.07 14.91
C ASN A 332 32.88 -5.56 15.20
N LYS A 333 33.29 -6.32 14.18
CA LYS A 333 33.51 -7.77 14.22
C LYS A 333 34.62 -8.15 15.22
N CYS A 334 34.40 -9.24 15.95
CA CYS A 334 35.28 -9.78 16.98
C CYS A 334 36.49 -10.51 16.41
N GLY A 335 37.70 -10.15 16.88
CA GLY A 335 38.90 -10.96 16.80
C GLY A 335 39.61 -10.91 18.17
N LYS A 336 39.76 -12.08 18.79
CA LYS A 336 40.50 -12.46 20.01
C LYS A 336 40.91 -11.34 21.00
N ASN A 337 40.43 -11.50 22.24
CA ASN A 337 40.72 -10.76 23.49
C ASN A 337 40.00 -9.42 23.71
N ARG A 338 39.00 -9.50 24.60
CA ARG A 338 38.49 -8.51 25.58
C ARG A 338 37.72 -7.26 25.11
N THR A 339 36.57 -7.09 25.80
CA THR A 339 35.76 -5.89 26.10
C THR A 339 35.04 -5.17 24.95
N ILE A 340 33.71 -5.23 24.99
CA ILE A 340 32.79 -4.43 24.15
C ILE A 340 32.51 -3.11 24.89
N ASN A 341 32.78 -1.98 24.23
CA ASN A 341 32.27 -0.67 24.64
C ASN A 341 31.10 -0.31 23.73
N VAL A 342 29.92 -0.12 24.33
CA VAL A 342 28.72 0.35 23.63
C VAL A 342 28.56 1.84 23.92
N SER A 343 28.47 2.65 22.86
CA SER A 343 28.18 4.09 22.94
C SER A 343 26.72 4.31 22.53
N LEU A 344 25.89 4.80 23.46
CA LEU A 344 24.51 5.23 23.16
C LEU A 344 24.51 6.74 22.91
N PHE A 345 24.02 7.17 21.74
CA PHE A 345 23.78 8.58 21.45
C PHE A 345 22.31 8.92 21.74
N ASN A 346 22.07 9.71 22.79
CA ASN A 346 20.78 10.39 22.98
C ASN A 346 21.02 11.89 22.78
N CYS A 347 20.56 12.45 21.66
CA CYS A 347 20.49 13.89 21.46
C CYS A 347 19.03 14.30 21.30
N VAL A 348 18.57 15.17 22.19
CA VAL A 348 17.34 15.96 22.04
C VAL A 348 17.78 17.41 21.95
N SER A 349 17.46 18.12 20.87
CA SER A 349 17.55 19.57 20.84
C SER A 349 16.28 20.18 20.25
N ASN A 350 15.67 21.08 21.01
CA ASN A 350 14.77 22.10 20.49
C ASN A 350 15.65 23.24 19.96
N GLU A 351 15.32 23.74 18.75
CA GLU A 351 15.83 24.92 18.03
C GLU A 351 16.64 24.66 16.74
N ASN A 352 16.37 25.54 15.77
CA ASN A 352 16.79 25.49 14.37
C ASN A 352 18.27 25.88 14.19
N TYR A 353 18.98 25.10 13.37
CA TYR A 353 20.39 25.19 12.94
C TYR A 353 21.46 24.68 13.92
N LEU A 354 22.16 23.61 13.51
CA LEU A 354 23.47 23.22 14.06
C LEU A 354 24.45 22.80 12.95
N ASN A 355 25.62 23.42 12.97
CA ASN A 355 26.84 23.04 12.25
C ASN A 355 27.54 21.90 13.02
N PHE A 356 28.04 20.88 12.33
CA PHE A 356 28.72 19.73 12.93
C PHE A 356 30.16 20.07 13.37
N THR A 357 30.36 20.64 14.57
CA THR A 357 31.71 20.72 15.19
C THR A 357 31.73 20.73 16.74
N ASP A 358 30.80 20.10 17.47
CA ASP A 358 30.94 19.96 18.94
C ASP A 358 30.65 18.55 19.47
N MET A 359 31.73 17.85 19.86
CA MET A 359 31.71 16.59 20.61
C MET A 359 31.54 16.87 22.10
N SER A 360 30.33 16.73 22.64
CA SER A 360 30.18 16.56 24.10
C SER A 360 28.89 15.83 24.47
N CYS A 361 28.85 14.51 24.25
CA CYS A 361 27.98 13.57 24.98
C CYS A 361 28.45 12.12 24.72
N LEU A 362 29.31 11.57 25.58
CA LEU A 362 29.64 10.15 25.62
C LEU A 362 29.62 9.68 27.09
N GLN A 363 28.78 8.71 27.42
CA GLN A 363 28.95 7.87 28.62
C GLN A 363 29.12 6.42 28.16
N ASN A 364 30.32 5.86 28.38
CA ASN A 364 30.64 4.47 28.04
C ASN A 364 30.29 3.53 29.21
N LYS A 365 29.68 2.38 28.91
CA LYS A 365 29.49 1.28 29.86
C LYS A 365 29.99 -0.03 29.26
N THR A 366 30.67 -0.84 30.06
CA THR A 366 31.42 -2.04 29.62
C THR A 366 30.87 -3.30 30.30
N LEU A 367 30.66 -4.39 29.56
CA LEU A 367 30.23 -5.71 30.07
C LEU A 367 31.18 -6.82 29.56
N THR A 368 31.42 -7.86 30.37
CA THR A 368 32.41 -8.95 30.11
C THR A 368 31.81 -10.35 30.30
N PHE A 369 32.17 -11.30 29.42
CA PHE A 369 31.81 -12.74 29.49
C PHE A 369 33.02 -13.62 29.13
N ASP A 370 33.10 -14.85 29.69
CA ASP A 370 34.18 -15.85 29.51
C ASP A 370 33.81 -16.99 28.54
N GLU A 371 34.79 -17.50 27.77
CA GLU A 371 34.64 -18.48 26.66
C GLU A 371 34.78 -19.96 27.08
N ALA A 372 33.92 -20.84 26.54
CA ALA A 372 34.30 -22.15 25.97
C ALA A 372 33.13 -22.82 25.18
N THR A 373 33.40 -23.19 23.92
CA THR A 373 32.64 -24.06 22.97
C THR A 373 31.37 -23.51 22.29
N CYS A 374 31.50 -23.19 21.00
CA CYS A 374 30.40 -22.93 20.07
C CYS A 374 30.23 -24.09 19.07
N SER A 375 29.14 -24.84 19.21
CA SER A 375 28.47 -25.58 18.14
C SER A 375 27.01 -25.14 18.17
N VAL A 376 26.55 -24.43 17.14
CA VAL A 376 25.19 -23.90 17.08
C VAL A 376 24.27 -24.95 16.48
N THR A 377 23.55 -25.66 17.34
CA THR A 377 22.27 -26.29 17.04
C THR A 377 21.16 -25.42 17.63
N THR A 378 20.07 -25.33 16.89
CA THR A 378 18.80 -24.67 17.23
C THR A 378 18.30 -25.06 18.62
N PHE A 379 17.85 -24.08 19.41
CA PHE A 379 17.04 -24.33 20.60
C PHE A 379 15.62 -23.82 20.38
N GLN A 380 14.69 -24.77 20.27
CA GLN A 380 13.32 -24.61 20.74
C GLN A 380 13.25 -25.14 22.19
N SER A 381 12.30 -24.63 22.95
CA SER A 381 12.09 -24.70 24.41
C SER A 381 12.35 -26.03 25.17
N ILE A 382 12.77 -25.83 26.42
CA ILE A 382 13.26 -26.71 27.50
C ILE A 382 12.24 -27.73 28.05
N LEU A 383 12.68 -28.99 28.31
CA LEU A 383 12.47 -29.70 29.59
C LEU A 383 13.50 -30.83 29.78
N LEU A 384 14.19 -30.83 30.92
CA LEU A 384 15.16 -31.84 31.36
C LEU A 384 14.46 -33.11 31.86
N THR A 385 14.99 -34.30 31.53
CA THR A 385 15.52 -35.26 32.53
C THR A 385 16.25 -36.46 31.91
N THR A 386 17.14 -36.96 32.74
CA THR A 386 18.24 -37.93 32.66
C THR A 386 17.96 -39.39 32.27
N GLU A 387 19.05 -40.04 31.83
CA GLU A 387 19.41 -41.46 31.91
C GLU A 387 19.03 -42.41 30.75
N GLY A 388 20.07 -43.10 30.27
CA GLY A 388 20.05 -43.94 29.08
C GLY A 388 19.71 -45.40 29.37
N ILE A 389 19.14 -46.04 28.35
CA ILE A 389 19.12 -47.50 28.19
C ILE A 389 19.34 -47.81 26.70
N LYS A 390 20.36 -48.63 26.41
CA LYS A 390 20.53 -49.32 25.13
C LYS A 390 19.43 -50.37 24.99
N THR A 391 18.65 -50.32 23.92
CA THR A 391 17.93 -51.49 23.39
C THR A 391 17.96 -51.49 21.87
N THR A 392 18.59 -52.54 21.35
CA THR A 392 18.59 -52.97 19.96
C THR A 392 17.21 -53.57 19.64
N THR A 393 16.48 -53.00 18.67
CA THR A 393 15.33 -53.67 18.06
C THR A 393 15.39 -53.51 16.54
N LYS A 394 15.68 -54.62 15.86
CA LYS A 394 15.39 -54.82 14.43
C LYS A 394 13.89 -54.63 14.23
N SER A 395 13.49 -53.69 13.39
CA SER A 395 12.14 -53.63 12.82
C SER A 395 12.26 -53.71 11.30
N THR A 396 11.82 -54.85 10.75
CA THR A 396 11.58 -55.06 9.33
C THR A 396 10.27 -54.40 8.94
N THR A 397 10.35 -53.32 8.15
CA THR A 397 9.21 -52.79 7.40
C THR A 397 9.60 -52.74 5.92
N ARG A 398 8.83 -53.45 5.08
CA ARG A 398 8.95 -53.38 3.61
C ARG A 398 8.69 -51.94 3.17
N SER A 399 9.63 -51.40 2.39
CA SER A 399 9.47 -50.15 1.64
C SER A 399 8.33 -50.28 0.61
N PRO A 400 7.57 -49.21 0.34
CA PRO A 400 6.81 -49.09 -0.90
C PRO A 400 7.78 -49.09 -2.11
N PRO A 401 7.35 -49.46 -3.32
CA PRO A 401 8.22 -49.42 -4.49
C PRO A 401 8.72 -47.98 -4.70
N GLY A 402 10.03 -47.83 -4.85
CA GLY A 402 10.68 -46.54 -5.09
C GLY A 402 10.22 -45.87 -6.39
N PRO A 403 10.57 -44.59 -6.59
CA PRO A 403 10.28 -43.86 -7.82
C PRO A 403 10.80 -44.64 -9.04
N PHE A 404 10.00 -44.67 -10.11
CA PHE A 404 10.31 -45.36 -11.36
C PHE A 404 11.62 -44.79 -11.94
N GLU A 405 12.71 -45.54 -11.87
CA GLU A 405 14.01 -45.12 -12.39
C GLU A 405 14.16 -45.65 -13.82
N CYS A 406 14.31 -44.76 -14.79
CA CYS A 406 14.50 -45.13 -16.20
C CYS A 406 15.82 -45.89 -16.37
N GLU A 407 15.81 -47.02 -17.07
CA GLU A 407 17.04 -47.80 -17.37
C GLU A 407 18.10 -46.95 -18.08
N ASN A 408 17.66 -45.98 -18.89
CA ASN A 408 18.52 -44.99 -19.49
C ASN A 408 18.47 -43.68 -18.69
N LYS A 409 19.56 -43.37 -17.98
CA LYS A 409 19.71 -42.14 -17.19
C LYS A 409 19.64 -40.84 -18.01
N ASN A 410 19.72 -40.92 -19.33
CA ASN A 410 19.53 -39.79 -20.22
C ASN A 410 18.05 -39.45 -20.45
N TYR A 411 17.12 -40.15 -19.82
CA TYR A 411 15.69 -39.90 -19.90
C TYR A 411 15.02 -39.99 -18.53
N ILE A 412 14.03 -39.14 -18.31
CA ILE A 412 13.21 -39.02 -17.11
C ILE A 412 11.72 -39.09 -17.46
N GLY A 413 10.89 -39.10 -16.43
CA GLY A 413 9.43 -39.15 -16.55
C GLY A 413 8.88 -40.58 -16.58
N ASN A 414 7.58 -40.70 -16.32
CA ASN A 414 6.88 -41.97 -16.09
C ASN A 414 6.91 -42.95 -17.30
N ASN A 415 7.32 -42.47 -18.48
CA ASN A 415 7.46 -43.24 -19.71
C ASN A 415 8.87 -43.13 -20.34
N CYS A 416 9.86 -42.59 -19.62
CA CYS A 416 11.24 -42.41 -20.08
C CYS A 416 11.36 -41.72 -21.45
N SER A 417 10.43 -40.80 -21.75
CA SER A 417 10.38 -40.10 -23.04
C SER A 417 10.91 -38.67 -22.97
N ILE A 418 11.16 -38.14 -21.77
CA ILE A 418 11.69 -36.79 -21.56
C ILE A 418 13.20 -36.89 -21.43
N PRO A 419 14.02 -36.26 -22.28
CA PRO A 419 15.48 -36.27 -22.10
C PRO A 419 15.87 -35.68 -20.73
N ASN A 420 16.77 -36.31 -19.98
CA ASN A 420 17.31 -35.82 -18.70
C ASN A 420 18.28 -34.64 -18.88
N ASP A 421 18.36 -34.08 -20.09
CA ASP A 421 19.23 -32.95 -20.40
C ASP A 421 18.45 -31.64 -20.19
N ILE A 422 18.71 -31.00 -19.06
CA ILE A 422 18.07 -29.73 -18.67
C ILE A 422 18.32 -28.61 -19.71
N CYS A 423 19.41 -28.70 -20.50
CA CYS A 423 19.69 -27.75 -21.58
C CYS A 423 18.69 -27.87 -22.74
N GLN A 424 18.13 -29.06 -22.96
CA GLN A 424 17.14 -29.31 -24.01
C GLN A 424 15.72 -28.98 -23.55
N ILE A 425 15.43 -29.14 -22.26
CA ILE A 425 14.10 -28.86 -21.70
C ILE A 425 13.89 -27.36 -21.47
N LEU A 426 14.81 -26.71 -20.76
CA LEU A 426 14.58 -25.37 -20.24
C LEU A 426 15.22 -24.25 -21.05
N GLN A 427 16.15 -24.59 -21.95
CA GLN A 427 17.00 -23.61 -22.67
C GLN A 427 17.47 -22.46 -21.75
N PRO A 428 18.10 -22.77 -20.61
CA PRO A 428 18.25 -21.81 -19.51
C PRO A 428 19.26 -20.69 -19.81
N CYS A 429 20.07 -20.81 -20.86
CA CYS A 429 21.09 -19.82 -21.19
C CYS A 429 20.51 -18.72 -22.08
N GLU A 430 20.55 -17.50 -21.57
CA GLU A 430 20.19 -16.28 -22.27
C GLU A 430 21.33 -15.76 -23.16
N ASN A 431 21.04 -14.71 -23.95
CA ASN A 431 22.04 -13.97 -24.74
C ASN A 431 22.94 -14.83 -25.63
N GLN A 432 22.39 -15.90 -26.22
CA GLN A 432 23.11 -16.86 -27.07
C GLN A 432 24.18 -17.68 -26.34
N GLY A 433 24.06 -17.83 -25.01
CA GLY A 433 24.90 -18.70 -24.21
C GLY A 433 24.80 -20.17 -24.63
N ILE A 434 25.94 -20.87 -24.61
CA ILE A 434 25.99 -22.30 -24.95
C ILE A 434 25.75 -23.10 -23.66
N CYS A 435 24.58 -23.75 -23.57
CA CYS A 435 24.25 -24.61 -22.46
C CYS A 435 25.04 -25.93 -22.51
N CYS A 436 25.66 -26.29 -21.39
CA CYS A 436 26.39 -27.55 -21.22
C CYS A 436 25.82 -28.30 -20.01
N PHE A 437 25.29 -29.50 -20.22
CA PHE A 437 24.81 -30.36 -19.14
C PHE A 437 25.98 -30.91 -18.30
N ASN A 438 25.83 -30.95 -16.97
CA ASN A 438 26.82 -31.52 -16.06
C ASN A 438 26.17 -32.06 -14.76
N GLU A 439 26.08 -33.39 -14.65
CA GLU A 439 25.46 -34.11 -13.53
C GLU A 439 26.14 -33.94 -12.16
N THR A 440 27.37 -33.41 -12.11
CA THR A 440 28.16 -33.30 -10.87
C THR A 440 28.00 -31.97 -10.14
N LEU A 441 27.29 -31.02 -10.73
CA LEU A 441 27.07 -29.69 -10.16
C LEU A 441 25.75 -29.63 -9.39
N SER A 442 25.69 -28.78 -8.37
CA SER A 442 24.49 -28.52 -7.56
C SER A 442 23.27 -28.09 -8.38
N LEU A 443 23.52 -27.59 -9.58
CA LEU A 443 22.57 -27.36 -10.66
C LEU A 443 23.11 -28.08 -11.91
N PRO A 444 22.35 -28.96 -12.58
CA PRO A 444 22.91 -29.92 -13.54
C PRO A 444 23.26 -29.33 -14.92
N TYR A 445 23.57 -28.03 -14.99
CA TYR A 445 24.05 -27.36 -16.19
C TYR A 445 24.98 -26.19 -15.89
N ILE A 446 25.69 -25.76 -16.94
CA ILE A 446 26.48 -24.54 -16.95
C ILE A 446 26.29 -23.82 -18.30
N CYS A 447 26.06 -22.51 -18.24
CA CYS A 447 26.04 -21.67 -19.43
C CYS A 447 27.43 -21.14 -19.74
N LYS A 448 27.92 -21.40 -20.96
CA LYS A 448 29.12 -20.74 -21.49
C LYS A 448 28.72 -19.45 -22.16
N CYS A 449 28.98 -18.33 -21.50
CA CYS A 449 28.56 -17.02 -21.97
C CYS A 449 29.41 -16.51 -23.12
N PRO A 450 28.81 -15.85 -24.12
CA PRO A 450 29.56 -15.16 -25.17
C PRO A 450 30.35 -13.99 -24.58
N LEU A 451 31.32 -13.49 -25.36
CA LEU A 451 32.14 -12.36 -24.95
C LEU A 451 31.24 -11.15 -24.61
N GLY A 452 31.43 -10.59 -23.42
CA GLY A 452 30.63 -9.46 -22.92
C GLY A 452 29.35 -9.87 -22.19
N TYR A 453 29.11 -11.16 -21.91
CA TYR A 453 28.01 -11.60 -21.04
C TYR A 453 28.54 -12.42 -19.86
N SER A 454 27.83 -12.40 -18.74
CA SER A 454 28.13 -13.17 -17.54
C SER A 454 26.86 -13.51 -16.76
N GLY A 455 27.01 -14.11 -15.58
CA GLY A 455 25.88 -14.64 -14.81
C GLY A 455 25.75 -16.14 -15.00
N TYR A 456 24.88 -16.74 -14.19
CA TYR A 456 24.74 -18.19 -14.17
C TYR A 456 24.08 -18.73 -15.45
N ASN A 457 23.18 -17.91 -16.01
CA ASN A 457 22.43 -18.11 -17.24
C ASN A 457 22.87 -17.19 -18.38
N CYS A 458 23.98 -16.45 -18.24
CA CYS A 458 24.40 -15.40 -19.18
C CYS A 458 23.44 -14.20 -19.26
N GLU A 459 22.68 -13.97 -18.20
CA GLU A 459 21.68 -12.93 -18.00
C GLU A 459 22.30 -11.53 -17.86
N HIS A 460 23.55 -11.43 -17.41
CA HIS A 460 24.22 -10.15 -17.22
C HIS A 460 24.92 -9.71 -18.50
N ASP A 461 24.38 -8.68 -19.15
CA ASP A 461 25.05 -7.97 -20.24
C ASP A 461 26.16 -7.05 -19.67
N ASN A 462 27.40 -7.48 -19.88
CA ASN A 462 28.63 -6.78 -19.51
C ASN A 462 29.27 -6.09 -20.71
N ARG A 463 28.60 -6.03 -21.86
CA ARG A 463 29.14 -5.28 -23.00
C ARG A 463 29.23 -3.82 -22.62
N ILE A 464 30.30 -3.20 -23.09
CA ILE A 464 30.63 -1.81 -22.77
C ILE A 464 29.56 -0.90 -23.38
N CYS A 465 29.19 -1.15 -24.64
CA CYS A 465 28.01 -0.59 -25.27
C CYS A 465 26.85 -1.59 -25.23
N LYS A 466 26.14 -1.66 -24.10
CA LYS A 466 24.88 -2.39 -23.95
C LYS A 466 23.69 -1.45 -24.13
N ASN A 467 22.50 -2.05 -24.20
CA ASN A 467 21.27 -1.27 -24.21
C ASN A 467 21.20 -0.43 -22.92
N ASN A 468 20.96 0.87 -23.04
CA ASN A 468 21.01 1.87 -21.96
C ASN A 468 22.42 2.24 -21.43
N THR A 469 23.53 1.88 -22.11
CA THR A 469 24.84 2.50 -21.77
C THR A 469 24.78 4.02 -21.97
N CYS A 470 24.14 4.49 -23.04
CA CYS A 470 23.86 5.90 -23.24
C CYS A 470 22.37 6.14 -23.07
N TRP A 471 22.02 7.14 -22.28
CA TRP A 471 20.66 7.49 -21.91
C TRP A 471 20.07 8.45 -22.95
N HIS A 472 18.75 8.62 -22.93
CA HIS A 472 18.03 9.59 -23.77
C HIS A 472 18.39 9.50 -25.27
N ASP A 473 18.33 8.28 -25.82
CA ASP A 473 18.64 7.97 -27.22
C ASP A 473 20.07 8.34 -27.67
N GLY A 474 20.99 8.52 -26.71
CA GLY A 474 22.41 8.72 -26.98
C GLY A 474 23.05 7.53 -27.70
N VAL A 475 24.00 7.81 -28.60
CA VAL A 475 24.67 6.78 -29.40
C VAL A 475 25.98 6.37 -28.72
N CYS A 476 26.10 5.09 -28.33
CA CYS A 476 27.33 4.55 -27.76
C CYS A 476 28.36 4.21 -28.85
N VAL A 477 29.57 4.72 -28.71
CA VAL A 477 30.69 4.44 -29.63
C VAL A 477 31.88 3.90 -28.83
N GLU A 478 32.33 2.69 -29.19
CA GLU A 478 33.54 2.10 -28.62
C GLU A 478 34.79 2.84 -29.13
N MET A 479 35.67 3.29 -28.23
CA MET A 479 36.87 4.02 -28.61
C MET A 479 38.03 3.03 -28.78
N ASN A 480 38.35 2.69 -30.03
CA ASN A 480 39.56 1.93 -30.36
C ASN A 480 40.79 2.84 -30.28
N GLY A 481 41.49 2.85 -29.14
CA GLY A 481 42.69 3.67 -28.95
C GLY A 481 43.58 3.22 -27.80
N THR A 482 44.66 2.53 -28.16
CA THR A 482 45.89 2.26 -27.39
C THR A 482 46.21 3.27 -26.28
N VAL A 483 45.82 3.00 -25.03
CA VAL A 483 46.64 3.03 -23.80
C VAL A 483 45.75 2.45 -22.71
N SER A 484 46.10 1.24 -22.29
CA SER A 484 45.51 0.59 -21.13
C SER A 484 46.19 1.12 -19.88
N ILE A 485 45.46 1.85 -19.05
CA ILE A 485 45.70 1.79 -17.62
C ILE A 485 44.62 0.85 -17.10
N ASN A 486 45.01 -0.38 -16.74
CA ASN A 486 44.15 -1.41 -16.12
C ASN A 486 43.13 -2.15 -17.02
N ASN A 487 43.45 -2.49 -18.27
CA ASN A 487 42.65 -3.43 -19.10
C ASN A 487 41.17 -3.04 -19.34
N GLN A 488 40.82 -1.76 -19.31
CA GLN A 488 39.49 -1.28 -19.68
C GLN A 488 39.54 -0.57 -21.04
N THR A 489 38.84 -1.14 -22.02
CA THR A 489 38.44 -0.46 -23.27
C THR A 489 37.46 0.67 -22.93
N THR A 490 37.69 1.88 -23.44
CA THR A 490 36.86 3.06 -23.14
C THR A 490 35.75 3.22 -24.19
N PHE A 491 34.55 3.64 -23.76
CA PHE A 491 33.44 4.01 -24.64
C PHE A 491 33.13 5.50 -24.51
N LYS A 492 32.42 6.05 -25.50
CA LYS A 492 31.91 7.42 -25.47
C LYS A 492 30.46 7.45 -25.93
N CYS A 493 29.60 8.09 -25.15
CA CYS A 493 28.25 8.41 -25.57
C CYS A 493 28.22 9.72 -26.37
N ILE A 494 27.51 9.71 -27.49
CA ILE A 494 27.17 10.89 -28.28
C ILE A 494 25.74 11.28 -27.93
N CYS A 495 25.58 12.37 -27.19
CA CYS A 495 24.30 12.79 -26.63
C CYS A 495 23.44 13.58 -27.61
N GLU A 496 22.12 13.39 -27.51
CA GLU A 496 21.14 14.16 -28.26
C GLU A 496 20.98 15.58 -27.68
N HIS A 497 20.46 16.52 -28.48
CA HIS A 497 20.42 17.93 -28.13
C HIS A 497 19.62 18.18 -26.83
N GLY A 498 20.26 18.81 -25.84
CA GLY A 498 19.67 19.04 -24.51
C GLY A 498 20.15 18.07 -23.43
N TYR A 499 21.00 17.10 -23.78
CA TYR A 499 21.64 16.17 -22.84
C TYR A 499 23.16 16.26 -22.91
N ASP A 500 23.82 15.96 -21.80
CA ASP A 500 25.27 15.99 -21.60
C ASP A 500 25.67 14.90 -20.59
N GLY A 501 26.96 14.78 -20.30
CA GLY A 501 27.51 13.76 -19.41
C GLY A 501 28.13 12.57 -20.14
N SER A 502 28.85 11.73 -19.39
CA SER A 502 29.58 10.58 -19.94
C SER A 502 28.68 9.52 -20.56
N HIS A 503 27.44 9.45 -20.08
CA HIS A 503 26.37 8.54 -20.46
C HIS A 503 25.13 9.27 -21.00
N CYS A 504 25.18 10.57 -21.26
CA CYS A 504 24.01 11.40 -21.62
C CYS A 504 22.92 11.45 -20.53
N GLU A 505 23.35 11.22 -19.28
CA GLU A 505 22.57 11.18 -18.06
C GLU A 505 22.22 12.58 -17.55
N LEU A 506 22.99 13.60 -17.94
CA LEU A 506 22.77 14.97 -17.51
C LEU A 506 21.88 15.69 -18.51
N ILE A 507 20.93 16.47 -18.02
CA ILE A 507 20.24 17.47 -18.84
C ILE A 507 21.17 18.67 -18.91
N SER A 508 21.48 19.13 -20.12
CA SER A 508 22.32 20.32 -20.32
C SER A 508 21.69 21.50 -19.56
N ASP A 509 22.45 22.10 -18.64
CA ASP A 509 21.94 23.13 -17.74
C ASP A 509 21.60 24.40 -18.53
N MET A 510 20.31 24.53 -18.87
CA MET A 510 19.75 25.67 -19.59
C MET A 510 19.72 26.97 -18.76
N CYS A 511 20.12 26.92 -17.49
CA CYS A 511 20.24 28.08 -16.60
C CYS A 511 21.66 28.69 -16.54
N ILE A 512 22.69 28.06 -17.12
CA ILE A 512 24.10 28.52 -17.06
C ILE A 512 24.29 29.99 -17.51
N ASN A 513 23.45 30.48 -18.42
CA ASN A 513 23.49 31.87 -18.91
C ASN A 513 22.21 32.68 -18.62
N ILE A 514 21.35 32.20 -17.71
CA ILE A 514 20.09 32.86 -17.39
C ILE A 514 20.17 33.46 -15.98
N THR A 515 20.07 34.78 -15.89
CA THR A 515 20.03 35.50 -14.61
C THR A 515 18.62 36.00 -14.33
N CYS A 516 17.96 35.42 -13.32
CA CYS A 516 16.67 35.89 -12.84
C CYS A 516 16.84 37.11 -11.93
N GLN A 517 16.02 38.14 -12.12
CA GLN A 517 16.06 39.37 -11.31
C GLN A 517 15.32 39.19 -9.98
N ASN A 518 15.49 40.14 -9.05
CA ASN A 518 14.82 40.18 -7.75
C ASN A 518 14.97 38.89 -6.91
N LYS A 519 16.16 38.27 -6.97
CA LYS A 519 16.47 36.99 -6.29
C LYS A 519 15.66 35.80 -6.80
N GLY A 520 15.06 35.89 -7.99
CA GLY A 520 14.46 34.74 -8.65
C GLY A 520 15.48 33.62 -8.87
N ILE A 521 15.01 32.39 -8.91
CA ILE A 521 15.82 31.19 -9.10
C ILE A 521 15.50 30.65 -10.50
N CYS A 522 16.51 30.48 -11.34
CA CYS A 522 16.31 29.84 -12.64
C CYS A 522 16.07 28.34 -12.42
N PHE A 523 15.02 27.84 -13.04
CA PHE A 523 14.66 26.44 -13.02
C PHE A 523 14.67 25.91 -14.47
N PRO A 524 15.45 24.86 -14.77
CA PRO A 524 15.39 24.20 -16.07
C PRO A 524 14.05 23.45 -16.20
N SER A 525 13.37 23.63 -17.33
CA SER A 525 12.15 22.92 -17.72
C SER A 525 12.46 22.06 -18.95
N HIS A 526 11.68 21.03 -19.28
CA HIS A 526 11.99 20.12 -20.39
C HIS A 526 12.28 20.90 -21.70
N LEU A 527 13.56 20.92 -22.12
CA LEU A 527 14.10 21.70 -23.25
C LEU A 527 13.90 23.23 -23.19
N SER A 528 13.63 23.81 -22.01
CA SER A 528 13.49 25.26 -21.78
C SER A 528 13.97 25.69 -20.38
N TRP A 529 13.79 26.95 -20.01
CA TRP A 529 14.10 27.46 -18.66
C TRP A 529 13.02 28.43 -18.20
N THR A 530 12.87 28.59 -16.89
CA THR A 530 11.92 29.54 -16.29
C THR A 530 12.50 30.13 -15.02
N CYS A 531 12.34 31.44 -14.83
CA CYS A 531 12.65 32.07 -13.56
C CYS A 531 11.49 31.92 -12.58
N LEU A 532 11.72 31.19 -11.48
CA LEU A 532 10.83 31.16 -10.34
C LEU A 532 11.11 32.37 -9.46
N CYS A 533 10.13 33.27 -9.36
CA CYS A 533 10.27 34.46 -8.51
C CYS A 533 10.19 34.03 -7.05
N LEU A 534 11.19 34.36 -6.24
CA LEU A 534 11.29 33.96 -4.83
C LEU A 534 10.06 34.43 -4.02
N ASP A 535 9.56 35.63 -4.35
CA ASP A 535 8.30 36.16 -3.89
C ASP A 535 7.34 36.32 -5.09
N PRO A 536 6.66 35.26 -5.53
CA PRO A 536 5.74 35.34 -6.68
C PRO A 536 4.52 36.22 -6.38
N GLU A 537 4.32 36.55 -5.10
CA GLU A 537 3.35 37.53 -4.62
C GLU A 537 3.76 38.99 -4.89
N LEU A 538 5.07 39.24 -5.06
CA LEU A 538 5.63 40.59 -5.24
C LEU A 538 6.27 40.79 -6.61
N TYR A 539 6.62 39.72 -7.33
CA TYR A 539 7.32 39.80 -8.61
C TYR A 539 6.75 38.84 -9.66
N SER A 540 6.80 39.25 -10.93
CA SER A 540 6.29 38.51 -12.10
C SER A 540 7.12 38.83 -13.36
N GLY A 541 6.91 38.08 -14.46
CA GLY A 541 7.70 38.18 -15.69
C GLY A 541 8.60 36.99 -15.92
N SER A 542 9.12 36.82 -17.14
CA SER A 542 9.97 35.67 -17.50
C SER A 542 11.35 35.70 -16.82
N TYR A 543 11.76 36.86 -16.30
CA TYR A 543 12.96 37.04 -15.47
C TYR A 543 12.64 37.62 -14.09
N CYS A 544 11.38 37.60 -13.64
CA CYS A 544 10.94 38.20 -12.37
C CYS A 544 11.19 39.71 -12.26
N GLU A 545 11.16 40.42 -13.38
CA GLU A 545 11.53 41.82 -13.53
C GLU A 545 10.38 42.79 -13.19
N HIS A 546 9.13 42.34 -13.17
CA HIS A 546 7.96 43.17 -12.87
C HIS A 546 7.56 43.04 -11.40
N LYS A 547 7.16 44.12 -10.75
CA LYS A 547 6.57 44.09 -9.39
C LYS A 547 5.06 43.82 -9.48
N SER A 548 4.58 42.72 -8.89
CA SER A 548 3.19 42.24 -8.98
C SER A 548 2.21 43.18 -8.25
N SER A 549 1.22 43.70 -8.97
CA SER A 549 0.19 44.62 -8.46
C SER A 549 -1.09 43.91 -7.99
N SER A 550 -1.14 42.58 -7.98
CA SER A 550 -2.38 41.81 -7.78
C SER A 550 -2.84 41.66 -6.31
N LEU A 551 -2.05 42.12 -5.33
CA LEU A 551 -2.31 41.92 -3.90
C LEU A 551 -2.93 43.09 -3.14
N VAL A 552 -3.22 44.22 -3.79
CA VAL A 552 -4.05 45.27 -3.16
C VAL A 552 -5.48 44.75 -2.92
N VAL A 553 -5.97 43.80 -3.72
CA VAL A 553 -7.38 43.35 -3.65
C VAL A 553 -7.61 42.32 -2.54
N LYS A 554 -6.71 41.35 -2.32
CA LYS A 554 -6.91 40.30 -1.29
C LYS A 554 -6.67 40.81 0.15
N GLN A 555 -5.73 41.73 0.36
CA GLN A 555 -5.50 42.35 1.68
C GLN A 555 -6.61 43.32 2.10
N VAL A 556 -7.31 43.94 1.14
CA VAL A 556 -8.46 44.83 1.41
C VAL A 556 -9.72 44.04 1.82
N LEU A 557 -9.88 42.82 1.31
CA LEU A 557 -11.02 41.96 1.66
C LEU A 557 -10.92 41.39 3.08
N SER A 558 -9.74 40.93 3.54
CA SER A 558 -9.60 40.37 4.89
C SER A 558 -9.75 41.42 6.01
N LYS A 559 -9.28 42.65 5.78
CA LYS A 559 -9.47 43.78 6.73
C LYS A 559 -10.92 44.27 6.80
N SER A 560 -11.70 44.10 5.73
CA SER A 560 -13.11 44.51 5.69
C SER A 560 -14.00 43.61 6.56
N PHE A 561 -13.77 42.29 6.58
CA PHE A 561 -14.60 41.38 7.38
C PHE A 561 -14.43 41.57 8.90
N ALA A 562 -13.20 41.79 9.38
CA ALA A 562 -12.95 42.11 10.78
C ALA A 562 -13.59 43.44 11.19
N SER A 563 -13.54 44.45 10.31
CA SER A 563 -14.14 45.77 10.55
C SER A 563 -15.67 45.70 10.59
N ILE A 564 -16.29 44.93 9.69
CA ILE A 564 -17.75 44.71 9.68
C ILE A 564 -18.21 44.00 10.95
N ALA A 565 -17.47 42.99 11.43
CA ALA A 565 -17.79 42.29 12.66
C ALA A 565 -17.75 43.21 13.90
N ILE A 566 -16.75 44.08 14.01
CA ILE A 566 -16.63 45.05 15.11
C ILE A 566 -17.76 46.08 15.06
N VAL A 567 -18.07 46.63 13.89
CA VAL A 567 -19.18 47.60 13.71
C VAL A 567 -20.52 46.96 14.07
N ALA A 568 -20.74 45.69 13.69
CA ALA A 568 -21.95 44.96 14.06
C ALA A 568 -22.07 44.75 15.58
N ILE A 569 -20.98 44.41 16.27
CA ILE A 569 -20.96 44.26 17.73
C ILE A 569 -21.25 45.59 18.42
N ILE A 570 -20.63 46.69 17.98
CA ILE A 570 -20.85 48.02 18.53
C ILE A 570 -22.30 48.47 18.31
N ALA A 571 -22.87 48.22 17.13
CA ALA A 571 -24.27 48.56 16.83
C ALA A 571 -25.26 47.80 17.73
N VAL A 572 -25.02 46.51 18.00
CA VAL A 572 -25.83 45.73 18.94
C VAL A 572 -25.70 46.28 20.35
N PHE A 573 -24.49 46.63 20.78
CA PHE A 573 -24.24 47.17 22.12
C PHE A 573 -24.91 48.55 22.31
N LEU A 574 -24.81 49.44 21.32
CA LEU A 574 -25.50 50.72 21.31
C LEU A 574 -27.02 50.56 21.30
N PHE A 575 -27.54 49.59 20.54
CA PHE A 575 -28.97 49.31 20.52
C PHE A 575 -29.49 48.89 21.89
N VAL A 576 -28.77 48.00 22.61
CA VAL A 576 -29.12 47.60 23.98
C VAL A 576 -29.12 48.80 24.92
N ILE A 577 -28.07 49.63 24.87
CA ILE A 577 -27.97 50.84 25.69
C ILE A 577 -29.12 51.82 25.40
N ILE A 578 -29.45 52.05 24.12
CA ILE A 578 -30.55 52.95 23.73
C ILE A 578 -31.89 52.39 24.22
N MET A 579 -32.13 51.07 24.08
CA MET A 579 -33.33 50.43 24.60
C MET A 579 -33.44 50.57 26.12
N ASP A 580 -32.33 50.43 26.85
CA ASP A 580 -32.29 50.63 28.29
C ASP A 580 -32.52 52.11 28.68
N ILE A 581 -31.91 53.07 27.97
CA ILE A 581 -32.13 54.50 28.21
C ILE A 581 -33.61 54.88 27.98
N LEU A 582 -34.20 54.44 26.87
CA LEU A 582 -35.62 54.69 26.56
C LEU A 582 -36.53 54.12 27.66
N LYS A 583 -36.19 52.93 28.17
CA LYS A 583 -36.95 52.26 29.23
C LYS A 583 -36.79 52.93 30.60
N TYR A 584 -35.57 53.26 31.03
CA TYR A 584 -35.29 53.72 32.39
C TYR A 584 -35.34 55.25 32.56
N VAL A 585 -34.96 56.02 31.53
CA VAL A 585 -34.93 57.49 31.60
C VAL A 585 -36.25 58.08 31.11
N PHE A 586 -36.73 57.63 29.95
CA PHE A 586 -37.94 58.19 29.34
C PHE A 586 -39.23 57.44 29.71
N LYS A 587 -39.13 56.30 30.41
CA LYS A 587 -40.25 55.38 30.73
C LYS A 587 -41.04 54.95 29.49
N ILE A 588 -40.41 54.94 28.32
CA ILE A 588 -40.99 54.44 27.09
C ILE A 588 -40.56 52.97 27.00
N ASP A 589 -41.42 52.06 27.45
CA ASP A 589 -41.24 50.63 27.20
C ASP A 589 -41.89 50.28 25.85
N PRO A 590 -41.10 50.05 24.78
CA PRO A 590 -41.63 49.78 23.44
C PRO A 590 -42.46 48.48 23.39
N VAL A 591 -42.31 47.60 24.38
CA VAL A 591 -43.02 46.30 24.47
C VAL A 591 -44.31 46.42 25.31
N ASP A 592 -44.53 47.54 26.01
CA ASP A 592 -45.66 47.71 26.93
C ASP A 592 -47.02 47.83 26.20
N ARG A 593 -47.02 48.35 24.97
CA ARG A 593 -48.24 48.35 24.13
C ARG A 593 -48.65 46.93 23.75
N GLU A 594 -47.71 46.09 23.30
CA GLU A 594 -47.99 44.70 22.94
C GLU A 594 -48.35 43.85 24.17
N ARG A 595 -47.70 44.09 25.31
CA ARG A 595 -48.05 43.44 26.58
C ARG A 595 -49.49 43.74 26.98
N ARG A 596 -49.92 45.00 26.91
CA ARG A 596 -51.32 45.41 27.17
C ARG A 596 -52.30 44.81 26.18
N LEU A 597 -51.94 44.66 24.90
CA LEU A 597 -52.76 43.96 23.91
C LEU A 597 -52.93 42.47 24.23
N MET A 598 -51.85 41.79 24.65
CA MET A 598 -51.91 40.38 25.08
C MET A 598 -52.78 40.19 26.33
N GLU A 599 -52.69 41.10 27.32
CA GLU A 599 -53.54 41.08 28.51
C GLU A 599 -55.03 41.30 28.17
N LEU A 600 -55.32 42.20 27.23
CA LEU A 600 -56.69 42.44 26.73
C LEU A 600 -57.24 41.22 25.98
N GLU A 601 -56.42 40.53 25.19
CA GLU A 601 -56.81 39.26 24.56
C GLU A 601 -57.09 38.17 25.59
N GLN A 602 -56.25 38.05 26.62
CA GLN A 602 -56.48 37.09 27.71
C GLN A 602 -57.78 37.40 28.46
N LYS A 603 -58.06 38.67 28.77
CA LYS A 603 -59.34 39.10 29.37
C LYS A 603 -60.53 38.80 28.45
N LYS A 604 -60.42 39.04 27.13
CA LYS A 604 -61.46 38.66 26.14
C LYS A 604 -61.70 37.15 26.12
N LYS A 605 -60.64 36.33 26.15
CA LYS A 605 -60.74 34.87 26.23
C LYS A 605 -61.45 34.43 27.52
N HIS A 606 -61.15 35.06 28.64
CA HIS A 606 -61.81 34.78 29.93
C HIS A 606 -63.30 35.18 29.95
N LEU A 607 -63.64 36.35 29.42
CA LEU A 607 -65.03 36.82 29.25
C LEU A 607 -65.84 35.92 28.31
N ASN A 608 -65.25 35.49 27.19
CA ASN A 608 -65.89 34.55 26.27
C ASN A 608 -66.11 33.16 26.91
N LYS A 609 -65.18 32.70 27.74
CA LYS A 609 -65.33 31.47 28.54
C LYS A 609 -66.48 31.59 29.54
N ASN A 610 -66.63 32.74 30.19
CA ASN A 610 -67.73 33.03 31.11
C ASN A 610 -69.10 33.21 30.41
N ARG A 611 -69.14 33.82 29.21
CA ARG A 611 -70.34 33.90 28.36
C ARG A 611 -70.79 32.52 27.87
N LYS A 612 -69.86 31.64 27.45
CA LYS A 612 -70.17 30.25 27.11
C LYS A 612 -70.71 29.45 28.31
N LYS A 613 -70.18 29.69 29.52
CA LYS A 613 -70.72 29.11 30.77
C LYS A 613 -72.14 29.60 31.10
N ARG A 614 -72.45 30.89 30.88
CA ARG A 614 -73.81 31.45 31.09
C ARG A 614 -74.82 30.94 30.06
N ARG A 615 -74.45 30.82 28.78
CA ARG A 615 -75.32 30.22 27.73
C ARG A 615 -75.64 28.75 27.97
N LYS A 616 -74.76 27.99 28.63
CA LYS A 616 -75.04 26.61 29.07
C LYS A 616 -75.99 26.51 30.27
N LYS A 617 -76.22 27.58 31.03
CA LYS A 617 -77.10 27.56 32.23
C LYS A 617 -78.56 27.94 31.95
N ASN A 618 -78.87 28.64 30.85
CA ASN A 618 -80.23 28.98 30.45
C ASN A 618 -80.52 28.52 29.00
N PRO A 619 -80.95 27.26 28.79
CA PRO A 619 -81.53 26.86 27.51
C PRO A 619 -82.95 27.42 27.41
N ILE A 620 -83.20 28.28 26.42
CA ILE A 620 -84.54 28.76 26.07
C ILE A 620 -85.33 27.56 25.53
N ARG A 621 -86.33 27.09 26.29
CA ARG A 621 -87.32 26.09 25.84
C ARG A 621 -88.28 26.78 24.86
N PHE A 622 -88.18 26.43 23.57
CA PHE A 622 -89.25 26.70 22.62
C PHE A 622 -90.28 25.56 22.71
N PHE A 623 -91.50 25.91 23.09
CA PHE A 623 -92.67 25.03 22.98
C PHE A 623 -93.13 24.99 21.52
N TYR A 624 -93.31 23.77 21.00
CA TYR A 624 -93.99 23.52 19.72
C TYR A 624 -95.50 23.69 19.91
N ILE A 625 -96.17 24.38 18.99
CA ILE A 625 -97.61 24.24 18.73
C ILE A 625 -97.76 23.97 17.22
N SER A 626 -98.32 22.78 16.95
CA SER A 626 -98.93 22.20 15.74
C SER A 626 -98.44 22.64 14.36
#